data_AF-A0A1S8WPL6-F1
#
_entry.id   AF-A0A1S8WPL6-F1
#
_cell.length_a   1.000
_cell.length_b   1.000
_cell.length_c   1.000
_cell.angle_alpha   90.00
_cell.angle_beta   90.00
_cell.angle_gamma   90.00
#
_symmetry.space_group_name_H-M   'P 1'
#
loop_
_entity.id
_entity.type
_entity.pdbx_description
1 polymer ?
#
loop_
_entity_poly.entity_id
_entity_poly.type
_entity_poly.pdbx_seq_one_letter_code
_entity_poly.pdbx_strand_id
1 'polypeptide(L)'
;TDTKQATDVSPLTSRPLLKTETPKRSLHDTSLEPLQSSTSVTFPPPPTKRRIVRLNSVLQMRERIAANADEQAKRLLRSSKFVGLIDETRCLIQHSTDLLLARLVPLSTALFYQLMVFNFANHGEMILSEPAPVKELLIISQSLGPTSFKSEDPSAFVQNAIQTLQSNSAMLWDYFSMKFEPDTTNGDLMLVSLPLLLQKYIPDLTRLPIYVMRLATEVNWDEEINCFEDICRITAEFYAPVPKLSLLSTSEKLAEGTAKIDDDVKDTSSSGQTPEVPVRWMIEHVLWPALSSSLIPGHGLLYEAPPLSQLSSQPQSASSQCAFFRLTRLSDLY
;
A
#
# COMPACT_ATOMS: atom_id res chain seq x y z
N THR A 1 -61.89 -26.74 9.50
CA THR A 1 -60.58 -27.41 9.68
C THR A 1 -60.63 -28.67 8.85
N ASP A 2 -60.06 -28.56 7.65
CA ASP A 2 -60.38 -29.38 6.49
C ASP A 2 -59.74 -30.76 6.48
N THR A 3 -60.55 -31.68 5.97
CA THR A 3 -60.30 -33.07 5.55
C THR A 3 -59.56 -33.11 4.22
N LYS A 4 -58.73 -34.14 3.96
CA LYS A 4 -58.58 -34.67 2.60
C LYS A 4 -58.05 -36.11 2.54
N GLN A 5 -58.81 -36.94 1.83
CA GLN A 5 -58.55 -38.32 1.46
C GLN A 5 -58.21 -38.38 -0.04
N ALA A 6 -57.16 -39.15 -0.37
CA ALA A 6 -56.94 -40.12 -1.45
C ALA A 6 -57.46 -39.98 -2.91
N THR A 7 -56.57 -40.45 -3.82
CA THR A 7 -56.73 -41.17 -5.13
C THR A 7 -57.22 -40.38 -6.37
N ASP A 8 -56.40 -40.18 -7.42
CA ASP A 8 -55.96 -41.08 -8.54
C ASP A 8 -56.99 -41.18 -9.69
N VAL A 9 -56.66 -40.69 -10.90
CA VAL A 9 -57.05 -41.25 -12.24
C VAL A 9 -56.18 -40.62 -13.38
N SER A 10 -55.73 -41.43 -14.34
CA SER A 10 -55.09 -41.08 -15.64
C SER A 10 -56.15 -40.86 -16.78
N PRO A 11 -55.86 -40.95 -18.11
CA PRO A 11 -55.01 -40.21 -19.07
C PRO A 11 -55.83 -39.66 -20.30
N LEU A 12 -55.16 -39.05 -21.32
CA LEU A 12 -55.43 -39.12 -22.81
C LEU A 12 -55.23 -37.81 -23.63
N THR A 13 -54.31 -37.90 -24.60
CA THR A 13 -54.26 -37.40 -26.01
C THR A 13 -54.88 -36.05 -26.46
N SER A 14 -54.07 -35.24 -27.16
CA SER A 14 -54.26 -34.90 -28.60
C SER A 14 -53.10 -34.04 -29.18
N ARG A 15 -52.77 -34.29 -30.45
CA ARG A 15 -51.73 -33.73 -31.36
C ARG A 15 -52.39 -32.66 -32.30
N PRO A 16 -51.77 -32.12 -33.39
CA PRO A 16 -50.48 -31.45 -33.66
C PRO A 16 -50.61 -30.23 -34.67
N LEU A 17 -49.50 -29.85 -35.35
CA LEU A 17 -49.35 -29.01 -36.58
C LEU A 17 -49.25 -27.46 -36.38
N LEU A 18 -48.29 -26.72 -36.96
CA LEU A 18 -48.04 -26.52 -38.40
C LEU A 18 -46.58 -26.11 -38.72
N LYS A 19 -46.03 -26.64 -39.82
CA LYS A 19 -44.85 -26.16 -40.58
C LYS A 19 -45.34 -25.32 -41.78
N THR A 20 -44.57 -24.34 -42.22
CA THR A 20 -44.51 -23.79 -43.59
C THR A 20 -43.16 -23.07 -43.73
N GLU A 21 -42.14 -23.64 -44.38
CA GLU A 21 -41.81 -23.64 -45.82
C GLU A 21 -41.48 -22.27 -46.45
N THR A 22 -40.31 -22.26 -47.09
CA THR A 22 -39.58 -21.19 -47.79
C THR A 22 -40.29 -20.64 -49.04
N PRO A 23 -39.81 -19.52 -49.64
CA PRO A 23 -39.02 -19.71 -50.86
C PRO A 23 -37.81 -18.78 -51.02
N LYS A 24 -36.80 -19.31 -51.73
CA LYS A 24 -35.59 -18.65 -52.21
C LYS A 24 -35.90 -17.67 -53.36
N ARG A 25 -35.29 -16.48 -53.33
CA ARG A 25 -34.99 -15.66 -54.51
C ARG A 25 -33.57 -15.10 -54.37
N SER A 26 -32.75 -15.35 -55.40
CA SER A 26 -31.45 -14.73 -55.64
C SER A 26 -31.66 -13.28 -56.17
N LEU A 27 -30.75 -12.31 -56.13
CA LEU A 27 -29.31 -12.21 -56.37
C LEU A 27 -28.79 -10.83 -55.84
N HIS A 28 -27.46 -10.75 -55.68
CA HIS A 28 -26.56 -9.56 -55.71
C HIS A 28 -26.47 -8.58 -54.52
N ASP A 29 -25.32 -8.69 -53.83
CA ASP A 29 -24.30 -7.66 -53.57
C ASP A 29 -24.76 -6.29 -53.01
N THR A 30 -24.35 -5.97 -51.78
CA THR A 30 -23.57 -4.77 -51.35
C THR A 30 -23.65 -4.62 -49.82
N SER A 31 -22.50 -4.35 -49.19
CA SER A 31 -22.32 -3.60 -47.92
C SER A 31 -22.44 -4.28 -46.55
N LEU A 32 -21.27 -4.21 -45.87
CA LEU A 32 -21.02 -3.96 -44.44
C LEU A 32 -21.26 -5.12 -43.45
N GLU A 33 -20.15 -5.74 -43.03
CA GLU A 33 -20.09 -6.57 -41.83
C GLU A 33 -20.44 -5.76 -40.58
N PRO A 34 -21.38 -6.23 -39.72
CA PRO A 34 -21.52 -5.71 -38.37
C PRO A 34 -20.51 -6.41 -37.47
N LEU A 35 -19.63 -5.61 -36.84
CA LEU A 35 -18.76 -6.04 -35.75
C LEU A 35 -19.55 -6.82 -34.71
N GLN A 36 -19.21 -8.10 -34.53
CA GLN A 36 -19.68 -8.91 -33.41
C GLN A 36 -19.05 -8.37 -32.13
N SER A 37 -19.80 -7.55 -31.38
CA SER A 37 -19.46 -7.19 -30.02
C SER A 37 -19.64 -8.42 -29.11
N SER A 38 -18.58 -9.16 -28.85
CA SER A 38 -18.55 -10.19 -27.83
C SER A 38 -18.42 -9.54 -26.45
N THR A 39 -19.55 -9.15 -25.85
CA THR A 39 -19.59 -8.80 -24.43
C THR A 39 -19.54 -10.08 -23.61
N SER A 40 -18.33 -10.58 -23.35
CA SER A 40 -18.13 -11.59 -22.31
C SER A 40 -18.35 -10.91 -20.96
N VAL A 41 -19.48 -11.19 -20.33
CA VAL A 41 -19.72 -10.83 -18.93
C VAL A 41 -18.78 -11.70 -18.09
N THR A 42 -17.63 -11.14 -17.72
CA THR A 42 -16.70 -11.78 -16.79
C THR A 42 -17.29 -11.72 -15.39
N PHE A 43 -17.80 -12.84 -14.90
CA PHE A 43 -18.15 -12.97 -13.49
C PHE A 43 -16.87 -12.80 -12.65
N PRO A 44 -16.91 -12.07 -11.52
CA PRO A 44 -15.76 -11.98 -10.64
C PRO A 44 -15.38 -13.39 -10.17
N PRO A 45 -14.07 -13.72 -10.12
CA PRO A 45 -13.63 -15.02 -9.66
C PRO A 45 -14.17 -15.28 -8.25
N PRO A 46 -14.53 -16.54 -7.91
CA PRO A 46 -15.01 -16.88 -6.58
C PRO A 46 -13.95 -16.50 -5.54
N PRO A 47 -14.37 -16.00 -4.36
CA PRO A 47 -13.43 -15.57 -3.33
C PRO A 47 -12.54 -16.74 -2.91
N THR A 48 -11.23 -16.54 -2.96
CA THR A 48 -10.23 -17.52 -2.51
C THR A 48 -10.45 -17.83 -1.03
N LYS A 49 -10.49 -19.12 -0.70
CA LYS A 49 -10.68 -19.58 0.68
C LYS A 49 -9.46 -19.15 1.52
N ARG A 50 -9.68 -18.28 2.49
CA ARG A 50 -8.62 -17.81 3.39
C ARG A 50 -8.06 -18.94 4.27
N ARG A 51 -6.74 -19.02 4.38
CA ARG A 51 -6.00 -19.91 5.29
C ARG A 51 -6.23 -19.48 6.73
N ILE A 52 -6.63 -20.43 7.57
CA ILE A 52 -6.75 -20.22 9.02
C ILE A 52 -5.34 -20.27 9.62
N VAL A 53 -4.91 -19.17 10.25
CA VAL A 53 -3.61 -19.07 10.93
C VAL A 53 -3.77 -19.50 12.39
N ARG A 54 -2.98 -20.48 12.82
CA ARG A 54 -2.98 -21.03 14.20
C ARG A 54 -1.65 -20.82 14.94
N LEU A 55 -0.72 -20.06 14.36
CA LEU A 55 0.57 -19.77 14.97
C LEU A 55 0.38 -18.87 16.19
N ASN A 56 0.89 -19.31 17.34
CA ASN A 56 0.75 -18.56 18.59
C ASN A 56 1.43 -17.19 18.53
N SER A 57 2.55 -17.05 17.82
CA SER A 57 3.21 -15.78 17.54
C SER A 57 2.23 -14.77 16.93
N VAL A 58 1.59 -15.12 15.83
CA VAL A 58 0.62 -14.26 15.11
C VAL A 58 -0.62 -13.99 15.97
N LEU A 59 -1.11 -14.97 16.73
CA LEU A 59 -2.24 -14.78 17.64
C LEU A 59 -1.90 -13.78 18.76
N GLN A 60 -0.70 -13.86 19.34
CA GLN A 60 -0.22 -12.90 20.34
C GLN A 60 -0.05 -11.50 19.75
N MET A 61 0.46 -11.37 18.51
CA MET A 61 0.57 -10.07 17.84
C MET A 61 -0.82 -9.42 17.66
N ARG A 62 -1.84 -10.20 17.26
CA ARG A 62 -3.23 -9.73 17.17
C ARG A 62 -3.79 -9.30 18.52
N GLU A 63 -3.50 -10.07 19.56
CA GLU A 63 -3.91 -9.75 20.92
C GLU A 63 -3.26 -8.45 21.41
N ARG A 64 -1.97 -8.22 21.14
CA ARG A 64 -1.27 -6.96 21.46
C ARG A 64 -1.92 -5.75 20.77
N ILE A 65 -2.29 -5.88 19.50
CA ILE A 65 -3.02 -4.83 18.76
C ILE A 65 -4.36 -4.53 19.46
N ALA A 66 -5.13 -5.58 19.81
CA ALA A 66 -6.42 -5.42 20.45
C ALA A 66 -6.30 -4.82 21.87
N ALA A 67 -5.30 -5.25 22.64
CA ALA A 67 -5.05 -4.78 24.00
C ALA A 67 -4.59 -3.32 24.05
N ASN A 68 -3.89 -2.84 23.02
CA ASN A 68 -3.45 -1.45 22.93
C ASN A 68 -4.48 -0.51 22.29
N ALA A 69 -5.65 -1.02 21.88
CA ALA A 69 -6.63 -0.25 21.11
C ALA A 69 -7.25 0.90 21.93
N ASP A 70 -7.25 2.10 21.33
CA ASP A 70 -7.87 3.29 21.90
C ASP A 70 -9.24 3.55 21.23
N GLU A 71 -10.30 3.29 21.99
CA GLU A 71 -11.68 3.46 21.52
C GLU A 71 -12.06 4.94 21.29
N GLN A 72 -11.44 5.91 21.98
CA GLN A 72 -11.68 7.32 21.70
C GLN A 72 -11.04 7.72 20.37
N ALA A 73 -9.81 7.28 20.14
CA ALA A 73 -9.07 7.50 18.89
C ALA A 73 -9.83 6.94 17.70
N LYS A 74 -10.34 5.73 17.88
CA LYS A 74 -11.14 5.03 16.86
C LYS A 74 -12.40 5.82 16.53
N ARG A 75 -13.17 6.27 17.55
CA ARG A 75 -14.39 7.08 17.33
C ARG A 75 -14.09 8.39 16.60
N LEU A 76 -13.02 9.09 16.99
CA LEU A 76 -12.58 10.31 16.32
C LEU A 76 -12.31 10.02 14.85
N LEU A 77 -11.51 8.99 14.57
CA LEU A 77 -11.13 8.63 13.21
C LEU A 77 -12.35 8.22 12.35
N ARG A 78 -13.30 7.48 12.94
CA ARG A 78 -14.53 7.02 12.25
C ARG A 78 -15.47 8.17 11.89
N SER A 79 -15.51 9.22 12.70
CA SER A 79 -16.42 10.36 12.52
C SER A 79 -15.75 11.57 11.87
N SER A 80 -14.44 11.50 11.63
CA SER A 80 -13.69 12.56 10.97
C SER A 80 -13.99 12.65 9.49
N LYS A 81 -14.15 13.86 8.99
CA LYS A 81 -14.29 14.17 7.57
C LYS A 81 -12.96 14.67 7.02
N PHE A 82 -12.56 14.13 5.88
CA PHE A 82 -11.39 14.64 5.16
C PHE A 82 -11.67 16.06 4.67
N VAL A 83 -10.71 16.98 4.86
CA VAL A 83 -10.80 18.36 4.38
C VAL A 83 -9.85 18.57 3.20
N GLY A 84 -8.60 18.13 3.33
CA GLY A 84 -7.61 18.27 2.25
C GLY A 84 -6.18 17.94 2.70
N LEU A 85 -5.28 17.80 1.73
CA LEU A 85 -3.85 17.61 2.00
C LEU A 85 -3.14 18.94 2.20
N ILE A 86 -2.24 18.97 3.18
CA ILE A 86 -1.22 20.02 3.29
C ILE A 86 -0.02 19.61 2.44
N ASP A 87 0.43 18.37 2.60
CA ASP A 87 1.49 17.73 1.83
C ASP A 87 1.27 16.20 1.79
N GLU A 88 2.25 15.46 1.26
CA GLU A 88 2.19 14.00 1.12
C GLU A 88 2.16 13.24 2.47
N THR A 89 2.48 13.92 3.58
CA THR A 89 2.60 13.33 4.93
C THR A 89 1.61 13.88 5.94
N ARG A 90 0.86 14.93 5.59
CA ARG A 90 -0.05 15.64 6.51
C ARG A 90 -1.34 16.04 5.81
N CYS A 91 -2.46 15.82 6.49
CA CYS A 91 -3.78 16.24 6.02
C CYS A 91 -4.55 17.00 7.10
N LEU A 92 -5.57 17.74 6.65
CA LEU A 92 -6.57 18.39 7.48
C LEU A 92 -7.82 17.54 7.52
N ILE A 93 -8.38 17.40 8.72
CA ILE A 93 -9.62 16.68 8.96
C ILE A 93 -10.51 17.49 9.89
N GLN A 94 -11.81 17.36 9.69
CA GLN A 94 -12.81 17.93 10.57
C GLN A 94 -13.37 16.83 11.46
N HIS A 95 -13.39 17.06 12.76
CA HIS A 95 -14.11 16.23 13.72
C HIS A 95 -15.05 17.12 14.54
N SER A 96 -16.35 16.90 14.42
CA SER A 96 -17.37 17.79 15.02
C SER A 96 -17.15 19.25 14.59
N THR A 97 -16.87 20.15 15.52
CA THR A 97 -16.56 21.56 15.28
C THR A 97 -15.06 21.85 15.23
N ASP A 98 -14.20 20.85 15.34
CA ASP A 98 -12.75 21.04 15.39
C ASP A 98 -12.10 20.76 14.05
N LEU A 99 -11.15 21.61 13.67
CA LEU A 99 -10.21 21.38 12.59
C LEU A 99 -8.91 20.82 13.16
N LEU A 100 -8.53 19.64 12.67
CA LEU A 100 -7.38 18.88 13.16
C LEU A 100 -6.37 18.69 12.03
N LEU A 101 -5.10 18.75 12.40
CA LEU A 101 -3.98 18.25 11.60
C LEU A 101 -3.79 16.77 11.91
N ALA A 102 -3.74 15.93 10.88
CA ALA A 102 -3.42 14.52 10.99
C ALA A 102 -2.11 14.20 10.27
N ARG A 103 -1.15 13.60 10.98
CA ARG A 103 0.09 13.07 10.42
C ARG A 103 -0.17 11.69 9.83
N LEU A 104 0.05 11.54 8.53
CA LEU A 104 -0.23 10.32 7.78
C LEU A 104 0.78 9.22 8.06
N VAL A 105 2.06 9.53 8.27
CA VAL A 105 3.12 8.53 8.54
C VAL A 105 2.74 7.62 9.72
N PRO A 106 2.55 8.11 10.97
CA PRO A 106 2.24 7.22 12.09
C PRO A 106 0.92 6.44 11.91
N LEU A 107 -0.10 7.06 11.30
CA LEU A 107 -1.39 6.41 11.05
C LEU A 107 -1.29 5.27 10.03
N SER A 108 -0.61 5.53 8.91
CA SER A 108 -0.44 4.57 7.83
C SER A 108 0.52 3.46 8.21
N THR A 109 1.62 3.74 8.91
CA THR A 109 2.49 2.70 9.48
C THR A 109 1.68 1.79 10.40
N ALA A 110 0.85 2.33 11.29
CA ALA A 110 0.00 1.51 12.14
C ALA A 110 -1.02 0.67 11.34
N LEU A 111 -1.63 1.26 10.30
CA LEU A 111 -2.58 0.55 9.43
C LEU A 111 -1.90 -0.59 8.67
N PHE A 112 -0.77 -0.33 8.01
CA PHE A 112 -0.08 -1.35 7.22
C PHE A 112 0.49 -2.46 8.10
N TYR A 113 0.97 -2.14 9.30
CA TYR A 113 1.34 -3.16 10.29
C TYR A 113 0.15 -4.06 10.64
N GLN A 114 -1.02 -3.47 10.92
CA GLN A 114 -2.24 -4.24 11.19
C GLN A 114 -2.65 -5.09 9.99
N LEU A 115 -2.56 -4.56 8.77
CA LEU A 115 -2.86 -5.32 7.55
C LEU A 115 -1.91 -6.51 7.38
N MET A 116 -0.62 -6.34 7.68
CA MET A 116 0.36 -7.43 7.70
C MET A 116 -0.04 -8.52 8.71
N VAL A 117 -0.31 -8.14 9.95
CA VAL A 117 -0.63 -9.10 11.03
C VAL A 117 -1.99 -9.80 10.86
N PHE A 118 -3.04 -9.06 10.50
CA PHE A 118 -4.38 -9.62 10.35
C PHE A 118 -4.52 -10.46 9.08
N ASN A 119 -3.80 -10.12 8.00
CA ASN A 119 -3.81 -10.87 6.75
C ASN A 119 -2.65 -11.85 6.59
N PHE A 120 -1.88 -12.13 7.63
CA PHE A 120 -0.77 -13.08 7.61
C PHE A 120 -1.12 -14.37 6.84
N ALA A 121 -0.24 -14.77 5.92
CA ALA A 121 -0.39 -15.90 4.99
C ALA A 121 -1.63 -15.84 4.06
N ASN A 122 -2.19 -14.65 3.87
CA ASN A 122 -3.39 -14.39 3.06
C ASN A 122 -3.33 -13.05 2.30
N HIS A 123 -2.12 -12.54 2.03
CA HIS A 123 -1.95 -11.33 1.24
C HIS A 123 -2.17 -11.62 -0.24
N GLY A 124 -2.61 -10.59 -0.99
CA GLY A 124 -2.47 -10.63 -2.44
C GLY A 124 -1.02 -10.34 -2.83
N GLU A 125 -0.68 -10.54 -4.10
CA GLU A 125 0.63 -10.19 -4.65
C GLU A 125 0.53 -8.94 -5.53
N MET A 126 1.38 -7.96 -5.23
CA MET A 126 1.71 -6.86 -6.13
C MET A 126 2.95 -7.28 -6.91
N ILE A 127 2.74 -7.74 -8.14
CA ILE A 127 3.81 -8.18 -9.04
C ILE A 127 4.47 -6.94 -9.65
N LEU A 128 5.80 -6.85 -9.57
CA LEU A 128 6.56 -5.79 -10.22
C LEU A 128 6.49 -5.97 -11.73
N SER A 129 6.34 -4.87 -12.48
CA SER A 129 6.33 -4.93 -13.95
C SER A 129 7.64 -5.51 -14.51
N GLU A 130 8.74 -5.21 -13.82
CA GLU A 130 10.06 -5.78 -14.05
C GLU A 130 10.59 -6.28 -12.71
N PRO A 131 11.01 -7.56 -12.60
CA PRO A 131 11.67 -8.05 -11.40
C PRO A 131 12.91 -7.21 -11.08
N ALA A 132 13.09 -6.84 -9.81
CA ALA A 132 14.17 -5.95 -9.40
C ALA A 132 15.40 -6.75 -8.93
N PRO A 133 16.60 -6.54 -9.51
CA PRO A 133 17.81 -7.23 -9.07
C PRO A 133 18.16 -6.86 -7.61
N VAL A 134 18.12 -7.84 -6.71
CA VAL A 134 18.36 -7.61 -5.27
C VAL A 134 19.76 -7.06 -5.02
N LYS A 135 20.74 -7.55 -5.77
CA LYS A 135 22.13 -7.08 -5.70
C LYS A 135 22.24 -5.58 -5.98
N GLU A 136 21.59 -5.09 -7.02
CA GLU A 136 21.63 -3.67 -7.39
C GLU A 136 20.90 -2.81 -6.35
N LEU A 137 19.75 -3.27 -5.85
CA LEU A 137 19.04 -2.60 -4.76
C LEU A 137 19.92 -2.44 -3.51
N LEU A 138 20.67 -3.47 -3.13
CA LEU A 138 21.58 -3.42 -1.98
C LEU A 138 22.81 -2.52 -2.22
N ILE A 139 23.32 -2.44 -3.44
CA ILE A 139 24.39 -1.49 -3.80
C ILE A 139 23.87 -0.05 -3.71
N ILE A 140 22.67 0.21 -4.24
CA ILE A 140 22.03 1.52 -4.17
C ILE A 140 21.76 1.91 -2.72
N SER A 141 21.34 0.97 -1.86
CA SER A 141 21.04 1.25 -0.46
C SER A 141 22.27 1.73 0.32
N GLN A 142 23.47 1.24 -0.01
CA GLN A 142 24.73 1.71 0.57
C GLN A 142 25.06 3.17 0.19
N SER A 143 24.56 3.64 -0.97
CA SER A 143 24.74 5.03 -1.41
C SER A 143 23.69 5.99 -0.83
N LEU A 144 22.43 5.55 -0.73
CA LEU A 144 21.28 6.36 -0.29
C LEU A 144 21.02 6.32 1.22
N GLY A 145 21.50 5.28 1.91
CA GLY A 145 21.20 5.06 3.32
C GLY A 145 21.88 6.07 4.24
N PRO A 146 21.30 6.31 5.43
CA PRO A 146 22.00 6.98 6.53
C PRO A 146 23.39 6.39 6.75
N THR A 147 24.33 7.21 7.22
CA THR A 147 25.73 6.78 7.45
C THR A 147 25.84 5.56 8.36
N SER A 148 24.86 5.35 9.25
CA SER A 148 24.75 4.16 10.11
C SER A 148 24.57 2.84 9.36
N PHE A 149 24.12 2.87 8.10
CA PHE A 149 23.91 1.69 7.27
C PHE A 149 25.07 1.42 6.29
N LYS A 150 26.07 2.30 6.25
CA LYS A 150 27.24 2.14 5.40
C LYS A 150 28.17 1.10 6.02
N SER A 151 28.42 0.03 5.29
CA SER A 151 29.37 -1.03 5.69
C SER A 151 30.78 -0.64 5.31
N GLU A 152 31.77 -0.98 6.15
CA GLU A 152 33.19 -0.84 5.83
C GLU A 152 33.62 -1.78 4.69
N ASP A 153 32.95 -2.93 4.55
CA ASP A 153 33.03 -3.83 3.40
C ASP A 153 31.66 -3.94 2.71
N PRO A 154 31.40 -3.12 1.67
CA PRO A 154 30.16 -3.16 0.92
C PRO A 154 29.94 -4.47 0.16
N SER A 155 31.01 -5.15 -0.27
CA SER A 155 30.89 -6.38 -1.05
C SER A 155 30.42 -7.55 -0.17
N ALA A 156 31.08 -7.74 0.98
CA ALA A 156 30.65 -8.75 1.94
C ALA A 156 29.25 -8.48 2.47
N PHE A 157 28.90 -7.20 2.70
CA PHE A 157 27.56 -6.79 3.09
C PHE A 157 26.49 -7.25 2.08
N VAL A 158 26.68 -6.92 0.79
CA VAL A 158 25.72 -7.27 -0.27
C VAL A 158 25.57 -8.79 -0.37
N GLN A 159 26.68 -9.53 -0.33
CA GLN A 159 26.66 -10.99 -0.40
C GLN A 159 25.90 -11.62 0.78
N ASN A 160 26.17 -11.17 2.00
CA ASN A 160 25.48 -11.66 3.20
C ASN A 160 23.99 -11.36 3.15
N ALA A 161 23.60 -10.15 2.73
CA ALA A 161 22.20 -9.76 2.62
C ALA A 161 21.45 -10.58 1.55
N ILE A 162 22.06 -10.86 0.39
CA ILE A 162 21.50 -11.76 -0.62
C ILE A 162 21.30 -13.15 -0.04
N GLN A 163 22.32 -13.70 0.64
CA GLN A 163 22.24 -15.03 1.23
C GLN A 163 21.10 -15.14 2.26
N THR A 164 20.93 -14.11 3.11
CA THR A 164 19.84 -14.06 4.09
C THR A 164 18.47 -14.08 3.42
N LEU A 165 18.25 -13.23 2.41
CA LEU A 165 16.97 -13.16 1.70
C LEU A 165 16.70 -14.45 0.92
N GLN A 166 17.71 -15.02 0.28
CA GLN A 166 17.59 -16.28 -0.45
C GLN A 166 17.21 -17.43 0.49
N SER A 167 17.87 -17.54 1.64
CA SER A 167 17.63 -18.62 2.62
C SER A 167 16.23 -18.55 3.24
N ASN A 168 15.63 -17.35 3.33
CA ASN A 168 14.30 -17.13 3.90
C ASN A 168 13.19 -16.92 2.86
N SER A 169 13.52 -16.97 1.56
CA SER A 169 12.63 -16.65 0.43
C SER A 169 11.32 -17.43 0.43
N ALA A 170 11.36 -18.74 0.73
CA ALA A 170 10.18 -19.60 0.76
C ALA A 170 9.17 -19.15 1.83
N MET A 171 9.65 -18.76 3.01
CA MET A 171 8.82 -18.28 4.11
C MET A 171 8.26 -16.88 3.81
N LEU A 172 9.11 -15.99 3.28
CA LEU A 172 8.71 -14.65 2.84
C LEU A 172 7.58 -14.71 1.81
N TRP A 173 7.61 -15.69 0.92
CA TRP A 173 6.55 -15.89 -0.06
C TRP A 173 5.27 -16.49 0.55
N ASP A 174 5.35 -17.59 1.32
CA ASP A 174 4.17 -18.26 1.89
C ASP A 174 3.40 -17.37 2.90
N TYR A 175 4.13 -16.63 3.73
CA TYR A 175 3.51 -15.83 4.80
C TYR A 175 3.23 -14.39 4.43
N PHE A 176 4.06 -13.79 3.56
CA PHE A 176 4.02 -12.36 3.31
C PHE A 176 3.90 -11.99 1.83
N SER A 177 3.75 -12.96 0.91
CA SER A 177 3.62 -12.69 -0.53
C SER A 177 4.78 -11.88 -1.12
N MET A 178 5.96 -12.00 -0.51
CA MET A 178 7.22 -11.40 -0.97
C MET A 178 8.02 -12.48 -1.71
N LYS A 179 8.03 -12.40 -3.04
CA LYS A 179 8.62 -13.44 -3.87
C LYS A 179 10.02 -13.04 -4.32
N PHE A 180 11.00 -13.86 -3.95
CA PHE A 180 12.38 -13.77 -4.43
C PHE A 180 12.70 -15.02 -5.25
N GLU A 181 13.16 -14.83 -6.50
CA GLU A 181 13.47 -15.93 -7.41
C GLU A 181 14.79 -15.66 -8.14
N PRO A 182 15.57 -16.71 -8.47
CA PRO A 182 16.74 -16.55 -9.32
C PRO A 182 16.30 -16.19 -10.75
N ASP A 183 17.01 -15.25 -11.36
CA ASP A 183 16.86 -14.93 -12.78
C ASP A 183 17.20 -16.14 -13.65
N THR A 184 16.42 -16.37 -14.71
CA THR A 184 16.58 -17.54 -15.58
C THR A 184 17.86 -17.53 -16.41
N THR A 185 18.51 -16.37 -16.56
CA THR A 185 19.63 -16.13 -17.45
C THR A 185 20.96 -16.07 -16.71
N ASN A 186 21.05 -15.29 -15.64
CA ASN A 186 22.30 -15.09 -14.90
C ASN A 186 22.29 -15.72 -13.49
N GLY A 187 21.14 -16.17 -12.99
CA GLY A 187 20.98 -16.76 -11.66
C GLY A 187 20.98 -15.76 -10.50
N ASP A 188 21.00 -14.45 -10.77
CA ASP A 188 20.95 -13.42 -9.74
C ASP A 188 19.59 -13.43 -9.03
N LEU A 189 19.57 -13.14 -7.73
CA LEU A 189 18.33 -13.08 -6.97
C LEU A 189 17.51 -11.84 -7.37
N MET A 190 16.28 -12.07 -7.81
CA MET A 190 15.33 -11.05 -8.25
C MET A 190 14.17 -10.94 -7.27
N LEU A 191 13.78 -9.72 -6.91
CA LEU A 191 12.52 -9.44 -6.22
C LEU A 191 11.41 -9.36 -7.27
N VAL A 192 10.43 -10.25 -7.19
CA VAL A 192 9.36 -10.40 -8.19
C VAL A 192 8.05 -9.78 -7.70
N SER A 193 7.72 -9.92 -6.42
CA SER A 193 6.47 -9.42 -5.86
C SER A 193 6.61 -8.90 -4.43
N LEU A 194 5.68 -8.02 -4.06
CA LEU A 194 5.48 -7.49 -2.72
C LEU A 194 4.04 -7.76 -2.25
N PRO A 195 3.74 -7.71 -0.94
CA PRO A 195 2.38 -7.90 -0.44
C PRO A 195 1.43 -6.80 -0.91
N LEU A 196 0.33 -7.16 -1.56
CA LEU A 196 -0.76 -6.23 -1.83
C LEU A 196 -1.55 -5.96 -0.53
N LEU A 197 -1.19 -4.91 0.19
CA LEU A 197 -1.82 -4.57 1.48
C LEU A 197 -3.13 -3.79 1.34
N LEU A 198 -3.21 -2.92 0.34
CA LEU A 198 -4.40 -2.10 0.10
C LEU A 198 -4.64 -1.99 -1.40
N GLN A 199 -5.88 -2.25 -1.83
CA GLN A 199 -6.23 -2.24 -3.25
C GLN A 199 -6.02 -0.85 -3.83
N LYS A 200 -5.39 -0.76 -5.01
CA LYS A 200 -5.04 0.49 -5.70
C LYS A 200 -4.03 1.38 -4.95
N TYR A 201 -3.33 0.83 -3.96
CA TYR A 201 -2.24 1.52 -3.28
C TYR A 201 -0.90 0.95 -3.74
N ILE A 202 0.02 1.83 -4.16
CA ILE A 202 1.40 1.46 -4.50
C ILE A 202 2.33 2.29 -3.62
N PRO A 203 3.23 1.65 -2.84
CA PRO A 203 4.18 2.37 -2.00
C PRO A 203 5.22 3.12 -2.85
N ASP A 204 5.97 4.03 -2.24
CA ASP A 204 7.06 4.72 -2.92
C ASP A 204 8.23 3.77 -3.22
N LEU A 205 8.25 3.24 -4.45
CA LEU A 205 9.27 2.28 -4.91
C LEU A 205 10.67 2.89 -5.02
N THR A 206 10.84 4.22 -4.95
CA THR A 206 12.18 4.82 -4.88
C THR A 206 12.94 4.44 -3.60
N ARG A 207 12.20 4.02 -2.57
CA ARG A 207 12.73 3.53 -1.29
C ARG A 207 12.95 2.02 -1.25
N LEU A 208 12.65 1.32 -2.33
CA LEU A 208 12.82 -0.13 -2.41
C LEU A 208 14.25 -0.59 -2.04
N PRO A 209 15.35 0.11 -2.43
CA PRO A 209 16.70 -0.20 -1.97
C PRO A 209 16.84 -0.27 -0.45
N ILE A 210 16.35 0.75 0.26
CA ILE A 210 16.42 0.82 1.73
C ILE A 210 15.55 -0.25 2.35
N TYR A 211 14.35 -0.49 1.81
CA TYR A 211 13.46 -1.54 2.31
C TYR A 211 14.09 -2.93 2.23
N VAL A 212 14.64 -3.32 1.07
CA VAL A 212 15.29 -4.63 0.87
C VAL A 212 16.50 -4.79 1.79
N MET A 213 17.31 -3.74 1.93
CA MET A 213 18.43 -3.71 2.85
C MET A 213 17.98 -3.96 4.29
N ARG A 214 16.99 -3.22 4.79
CA ARG A 214 16.48 -3.37 6.16
C ARG A 214 15.87 -4.75 6.39
N LEU A 215 15.13 -5.28 5.42
CA LEU A 215 14.59 -6.63 5.49
C LEU A 215 15.70 -7.66 5.68
N ALA A 216 16.82 -7.51 4.96
CA ALA A 216 17.95 -8.44 5.06
C ALA A 216 18.74 -8.33 6.38
N THR A 217 18.83 -7.13 6.97
CA THR A 217 19.78 -6.85 8.06
C THR A 217 19.17 -6.56 9.42
N GLU A 218 17.93 -6.07 9.48
CA GLU A 218 17.28 -5.65 10.73
C GLU A 218 16.29 -6.69 11.27
N VAL A 219 15.92 -7.69 10.48
CA VAL A 219 15.02 -8.76 10.93
C VAL A 219 15.77 -9.74 11.83
N ASN A 220 15.25 -9.98 13.03
CA ASN A 220 15.68 -11.11 13.85
C ASN A 220 15.12 -12.42 13.26
N TRP A 221 15.93 -13.16 12.52
CA TRP A 221 15.53 -14.42 11.88
C TRP A 221 15.49 -15.64 12.82
N ASP A 222 15.99 -15.50 14.04
CA ASP A 222 16.18 -16.61 14.98
C ASP A 222 14.95 -16.85 15.86
N GLU A 223 14.22 -15.79 16.21
CA GLU A 223 13.05 -15.85 17.09
C GLU A 223 11.74 -15.60 16.32
N GLU A 224 10.87 -16.63 16.20
CA GLU A 224 9.65 -16.61 15.37
C GLU A 224 8.81 -15.33 15.54
N ILE A 225 8.49 -14.94 16.78
CA ILE A 225 7.65 -13.77 17.03
C ILE A 225 8.35 -12.46 16.66
N ASN A 226 9.65 -12.34 16.92
CA ASN A 226 10.42 -11.15 16.58
C ASN A 226 10.64 -11.06 15.07
N CYS A 227 10.89 -12.19 14.41
CA CYS A 227 10.98 -12.29 12.95
C CYS A 227 9.73 -11.73 12.28
N PHE A 228 8.54 -12.23 12.68
CA PHE A 228 7.28 -11.76 12.12
C PHE A 228 7.00 -10.30 12.46
N GLU A 229 7.30 -9.87 13.68
CA GLU A 229 7.17 -8.48 14.11
C GLU A 229 8.04 -7.53 13.27
N ASP A 230 9.32 -7.84 13.11
CA ASP A 230 10.28 -7.02 12.37
C ASP A 230 9.89 -6.93 10.89
N ILE A 231 9.52 -8.04 10.25
CA ILE A 231 9.03 -8.04 8.86
C ILE A 231 7.78 -7.17 8.73
N CYS A 232 6.80 -7.33 9.62
CA CYS A 232 5.57 -6.54 9.59
C CYS A 232 5.86 -5.04 9.77
N ARG A 233 6.75 -4.68 10.71
CA ARG A 233 7.12 -3.28 11.00
C ARG A 233 7.88 -2.64 9.84
N ILE A 234 8.93 -3.30 9.34
CA ILE A 234 9.76 -2.80 8.24
C ILE A 234 8.89 -2.60 6.99
N THR A 235 8.00 -3.57 6.70
CA THR A 235 7.06 -3.45 5.57
C THR A 235 6.08 -2.31 5.79
N ALA A 236 5.52 -2.15 6.99
CA ALA A 236 4.61 -1.06 7.28
C ALA A 236 5.24 0.32 7.09
N GLU A 237 6.49 0.49 7.54
CA GLU A 237 7.26 1.73 7.36
C GLU A 237 7.63 2.00 5.89
N PHE A 238 7.84 0.95 5.10
CA PHE A 238 8.03 1.08 3.66
C PHE A 238 6.75 1.53 2.95
N TYR A 239 5.59 1.01 3.36
CA TYR A 239 4.30 1.37 2.77
C TYR A 239 3.76 2.74 3.22
N ALA A 240 4.23 3.30 4.35
CA ALA A 240 3.82 4.63 4.79
C ALA A 240 4.33 5.74 3.83
N PRO A 241 3.52 6.78 3.53
CA PRO A 241 3.94 7.91 2.72
C PRO A 241 4.89 8.77 3.54
N VAL A 242 6.15 8.85 3.13
CA VAL A 242 7.18 9.69 3.75
C VAL A 242 7.47 10.87 2.82
N PRO A 243 8.09 11.96 3.32
CA PRO A 243 8.54 13.03 2.43
C PRO A 243 9.50 12.43 1.40
N LYS A 244 9.31 12.77 0.12
CA LYS A 244 10.26 12.37 -0.93
C LYS A 244 11.67 12.69 -0.47
N LEU A 245 12.58 11.73 -0.65
CA LEU A 245 13.98 11.99 -0.45
C LEU A 245 14.36 13.06 -1.46
N SER A 246 14.48 14.32 -1.01
CA SER A 246 15.11 15.36 -1.81
C SER A 246 16.49 14.81 -2.13
N LEU A 247 16.68 14.34 -3.36
CA LEU A 247 18.00 14.03 -3.89
C LEU A 247 18.75 15.35 -3.83
N LEU A 248 19.40 15.60 -2.71
CA LEU A 248 20.29 16.72 -2.52
C LEU A 248 21.32 16.57 -3.63
N SER A 249 21.20 17.46 -4.60
CA SER A 249 22.15 17.71 -5.66
C SER A 249 23.54 17.67 -5.05
N THR A 250 24.23 16.54 -5.21
CA THR A 250 25.66 16.46 -4.92
C THR A 250 26.36 17.17 -6.07
N SER A 251 26.33 18.49 -6.02
CA SER A 251 27.17 19.38 -6.81
C SER A 251 27.40 20.68 -6.04
N GLU A 252 27.74 20.58 -4.76
CA GLU A 252 28.50 21.63 -4.10
C GLU A 252 29.98 21.32 -4.28
N LYS A 253 30.58 21.95 -5.30
CA LYS A 253 31.97 22.47 -5.34
C LYS A 253 32.33 22.91 -6.77
N LEU A 254 32.08 24.18 -7.08
CA LEU A 254 33.08 25.19 -7.43
C LEU A 254 32.34 26.43 -7.98
N ALA A 255 32.36 27.55 -7.24
CA ALA A 255 32.50 28.92 -7.78
C ALA A 255 32.10 29.93 -6.70
N GLU A 256 33.11 30.45 -6.00
CA GLU A 256 33.04 31.77 -5.38
C GLU A 256 33.62 32.80 -6.37
N GLY A 257 32.88 33.89 -6.60
CA GLY A 257 33.29 35.08 -7.37
C GLY A 257 32.99 34.99 -8.87
N THR A 258 32.14 35.80 -9.50
CA THR A 258 32.04 37.26 -9.41
C THR A 258 30.73 37.72 -10.07
N ALA A 259 30.16 38.83 -9.60
CA ALA A 259 28.91 39.43 -10.06
C ALA A 259 28.82 39.72 -11.58
N LYS A 260 27.61 39.56 -12.13
CA LYS A 260 26.91 40.55 -12.98
C LYS A 260 25.47 40.10 -13.28
N ILE A 261 24.56 41.07 -13.18
CA ILE A 261 23.17 41.03 -13.60
C ILE A 261 23.14 41.15 -15.13
N ASP A 262 22.38 40.28 -15.82
CA ASP A 262 21.64 40.69 -17.00
C ASP A 262 20.43 39.78 -17.25
N ASP A 263 19.32 40.44 -17.58
CA ASP A 263 18.03 39.87 -17.99
C ASP A 263 18.20 39.08 -19.30
N ASP A 264 17.76 37.82 -19.35
CA ASP A 264 17.04 37.34 -20.53
C ASP A 264 16.18 36.12 -20.21
N VAL A 265 14.92 36.22 -20.62
CA VAL A 265 13.86 35.22 -20.44
C VAL A 265 14.08 34.09 -21.44
N LYS A 266 14.26 32.87 -20.95
CA LYS A 266 13.93 31.68 -21.74
C LYS A 266 13.43 30.55 -20.84
N ASP A 267 12.11 30.43 -20.83
CA ASP A 267 11.38 29.28 -20.32
C ASP A 267 11.94 27.99 -20.93
N THR A 268 12.54 27.14 -20.09
CA THR A 268 12.73 25.72 -20.39
C THR A 268 12.87 24.94 -19.08
N SER A 269 11.81 24.99 -18.27
CA SER A 269 11.61 24.08 -17.13
C SER A 269 11.07 22.73 -17.63
N SER A 270 11.94 21.96 -18.29
CA SER A 270 11.73 20.52 -18.48
C SER A 270 12.64 19.74 -17.52
N SER A 271 12.36 19.86 -16.22
CA SER A 271 12.80 18.87 -15.23
C SER A 271 11.59 18.02 -14.87
N GLY A 272 11.69 16.71 -15.10
CA GLY A 272 10.58 15.77 -15.15
C GLY A 272 9.62 15.87 -13.98
N GLN A 273 8.41 16.34 -14.25
CA GLN A 273 7.27 16.16 -13.37
C GLN A 273 6.97 14.66 -13.29
N THR A 274 7.36 14.02 -12.18
CA THR A 274 6.54 12.90 -11.73
C THR A 274 5.14 13.46 -11.51
N PRO A 275 4.08 12.86 -12.05
CA PRO A 275 2.75 13.42 -11.88
C PRO A 275 2.51 13.48 -10.37
N GLU A 276 2.34 14.68 -9.79
CA GLU A 276 2.05 14.87 -8.36
C GLU A 276 0.59 14.48 -8.03
N VAL A 277 -0.26 14.50 -9.06
CA VAL A 277 -1.69 14.19 -9.05
C VAL A 277 -2.03 12.76 -8.54
N PRO A 278 -1.28 11.69 -8.87
CA PRO A 278 -1.58 10.32 -8.44
C PRO A 278 -1.36 10.09 -6.94
N VAL A 279 -0.31 10.66 -6.33
CA VAL A 279 -0.01 10.43 -4.90
C VAL A 279 -1.06 11.10 -4.03
N ARG A 280 -1.40 12.37 -4.31
CA ARG A 280 -2.45 13.09 -3.59
C ARG A 280 -3.80 12.37 -3.71
N TRP A 281 -4.13 11.93 -4.93
CA TRP A 281 -5.35 11.17 -5.18
C TRP A 281 -5.37 9.86 -4.38
N MET A 282 -4.28 9.09 -4.39
CA MET A 282 -4.15 7.84 -3.66
C MET A 282 -4.27 8.05 -2.15
N ILE A 283 -3.69 9.12 -1.61
CA ILE A 283 -3.83 9.43 -0.19
C ILE A 283 -5.30 9.74 0.14
N GLU A 284 -5.94 10.62 -0.62
CA GLU A 284 -7.32 11.07 -0.35
C GLU A 284 -8.38 9.97 -0.58
N HIS A 285 -8.23 9.16 -1.63
CA HIS A 285 -9.27 8.25 -2.10
C HIS A 285 -9.01 6.78 -1.77
N VAL A 286 -7.78 6.43 -1.36
CA VAL A 286 -7.42 5.05 -1.03
C VAL A 286 -6.94 4.94 0.41
N LEU A 287 -5.89 5.68 0.78
CA LEU A 287 -5.29 5.57 2.11
C LEU A 287 -6.20 6.14 3.20
N TRP A 288 -6.69 7.37 3.05
CA TRP A 288 -7.53 8.01 4.06
C TRP A 288 -8.82 7.23 4.35
N PRO A 289 -9.57 6.74 3.34
CA PRO A 289 -10.73 5.87 3.58
C PRO A 289 -10.35 4.58 4.31
N ALA A 290 -9.20 3.99 4.04
CA ALA A 290 -8.72 2.80 4.75
C ALA A 290 -8.35 3.12 6.21
N LEU A 291 -7.67 4.24 6.45
CA LEU A 291 -7.39 4.75 7.79
C LEU A 291 -8.70 4.96 8.56
N SER A 292 -9.65 5.68 7.98
CA SER A 292 -10.91 6.00 8.63
C SER A 292 -11.81 4.80 8.86
N SER A 293 -11.75 3.77 8.02
CA SER A 293 -12.65 2.60 8.10
C SER A 293 -12.05 1.34 8.71
N SER A 294 -10.73 1.20 8.77
CA SER A 294 -10.10 -0.09 9.11
C SER A 294 -9.08 0.00 10.23
N LEU A 295 -8.40 1.14 10.41
CA LEU A 295 -7.39 1.28 11.47
C LEU A 295 -8.02 1.07 12.85
N ILE A 296 -7.32 0.31 13.69
CA ILE A 296 -7.53 0.20 15.14
C ILE A 296 -6.44 1.06 15.80
N PRO A 297 -6.67 2.36 16.03
CA PRO A 297 -5.64 3.23 16.58
C PRO A 297 -5.25 2.78 17.99
N GLY A 298 -3.95 2.69 18.25
CA GLY A 298 -3.42 2.41 19.59
C GLY A 298 -3.35 3.65 20.47
N HIS A 299 -3.18 3.45 21.78
CA HIS A 299 -2.87 4.55 22.71
C HIS A 299 -1.62 5.32 22.25
N GLY A 300 -1.63 6.65 22.45
CA GLY A 300 -0.54 7.55 22.03
C GLY A 300 -0.66 8.11 20.60
N LEU A 301 -1.59 7.60 19.78
CA LEU A 301 -1.90 8.20 18.47
C LEU A 301 -2.81 9.44 18.59
N LEU A 302 -3.61 9.54 19.65
CA LEU A 302 -4.35 10.77 19.99
C LEU A 302 -3.51 11.72 20.83
N TYR A 303 -3.91 12.99 20.78
CA TYR A 303 -3.45 14.13 21.57
C TYR A 303 -2.66 13.82 22.84
N GLU A 304 -1.38 14.16 22.84
CA GLU A 304 -0.92 15.08 23.89
C GLU A 304 -1.42 16.48 23.50
N ALA A 305 -1.90 17.27 24.46
CA ALA A 305 -2.02 18.70 24.24
C ALA A 305 -0.65 19.35 24.54
N PRO A 306 0.04 19.94 23.54
CA PRO A 306 0.97 21.01 23.86
C PRO A 306 0.76 22.26 22.97
N PRO A 307 1.29 23.43 23.38
CA PRO A 307 0.91 24.72 22.80
C PRO A 307 1.36 24.86 21.35
N LEU A 308 0.56 25.59 20.56
CA LEU A 308 0.74 25.89 19.12
C LEU A 308 2.13 26.45 18.74
N SER A 309 2.96 26.87 19.71
CA SER A 309 4.27 27.49 19.50
C SER A 309 5.40 26.53 19.06
N GLN A 310 5.22 25.21 19.12
CA GLN A 310 6.28 24.23 18.79
C GLN A 310 6.16 23.60 17.39
N LEU A 311 5.11 23.91 16.62
CA LEU A 311 4.94 23.35 15.27
C LEU A 311 5.80 24.03 14.19
N SER A 312 6.37 25.22 14.47
CA SER A 312 7.10 25.99 13.44
C SER A 312 8.63 25.92 13.51
N SER A 313 9.23 25.37 14.58
CA SER A 313 10.65 25.62 14.85
C SER A 313 11.57 24.42 15.07
N GLN A 314 11.11 23.16 14.97
CA GLN A 314 12.04 22.02 15.05
C GLN A 314 11.63 20.84 14.16
N PRO A 315 12.59 20.15 13.51
CA PRO A 315 12.37 18.77 13.08
C PRO A 315 12.15 17.96 14.36
N GLN A 316 10.88 17.73 14.71
CA GLN A 316 10.54 16.85 15.82
C GLN A 316 11.22 15.50 15.58
N SER A 317 11.84 14.95 16.62
CA SER A 317 12.45 13.62 16.56
C SER A 317 11.46 12.61 15.99
N ALA A 318 11.96 11.64 15.26
CA ALA A 318 11.20 10.55 14.65
C ALA A 318 10.39 9.68 15.64
N SER A 319 10.33 10.04 16.94
CA SER A 319 9.77 9.21 18.02
C SER A 319 8.46 9.72 18.63
N SER A 320 7.90 10.86 18.22
CA SER A 320 6.55 11.21 18.70
C SER A 320 5.54 10.33 17.98
N GLN A 321 4.80 9.48 18.71
CA GLN A 321 3.72 8.65 18.15
C GLN A 321 2.43 9.45 17.87
N CYS A 322 2.33 10.69 18.37
CA CYS A 322 1.11 11.50 18.30
C CYS A 322 0.68 11.80 16.85
N ALA A 323 -0.47 11.31 16.40
CA ALA A 323 -0.91 11.50 15.01
C ALA A 323 -1.78 12.74 14.81
N PHE A 324 -2.49 13.22 15.84
CA PHE A 324 -3.48 14.29 15.70
C PHE A 324 -3.11 15.54 16.52
N PHE A 325 -3.24 16.71 15.89
CA PHE A 325 -3.04 18.03 16.50
C PHE A 325 -4.26 18.92 16.26
N ARG A 326 -4.77 19.61 17.29
CA ARG A 326 -5.99 20.42 17.18
C ARG A 326 -5.51 21.80 16.82
N LEU A 327 -5.94 22.28 15.66
CA LEU A 327 -5.52 23.58 15.17
C LEU A 327 -6.43 24.67 15.74
N THR A 328 -7.73 24.54 15.53
CA THR A 328 -8.72 25.52 15.97
C THR A 328 -10.12 24.92 16.00
N ARG A 329 -11.08 25.62 16.62
CA ARG A 329 -12.50 25.37 16.39
C ARG A 329 -12.91 26.08 15.11
N LEU A 330 -13.75 25.44 14.30
CA LEU A 330 -14.35 26.06 13.13
C LEU A 330 -15.19 27.29 13.50
N SER A 331 -15.77 27.33 14.70
CA SER A 331 -16.46 28.52 15.22
C SER A 331 -15.57 29.75 15.34
N ASP A 332 -14.25 29.56 15.46
CA ASP A 332 -13.30 30.64 15.69
C ASP A 332 -12.72 31.17 14.35
N LEU A 333 -13.10 30.54 13.22
CA LEU A 333 -12.71 30.94 11.87
C LEU A 333 -13.80 31.75 11.14
N TYR A 334 -15.00 31.82 11.71
CA TYR A 334 -16.14 32.61 11.21
C TYR A 334 -16.45 33.75 12.18
#